data_AF-A0A3S4EWJ0-F1
#
_entry.id   AF-A0A3S4EWJ0-F1
#
_cell.length_a   1.000
_cell.length_b   1.000
_cell.length_c   1.000
_cell.angle_alpha   90.00
_cell.angle_beta   90.00
_cell.angle_gamma   90.00
#
_symmetry.space_group_name_H-M   'P 1'
#
loop_
_entity.id
_entity.type
_entity.pdbx_description
1 polymer ?
#
loop_
_entity_poly.entity_id
_entity_poly.type
_entity_poly.pdbx_seq_one_letter_code
_entity_poly.pdbx_strand_id
1 'polypeptide(L)'
;MSISGSIPEPNIPDYYADLGVSQHASSKEIKDAWRNGAMRYHPDKMAPGKTIDAKEFRKIREAYDHLRDETKRARYDAHYPEIRAQWAQYRKQQAAVQQQQEQRAAPTQEEIRQRRDAEREKAEEAARRRKEREERERQAEERSREAARKAREEQERAAWERLRKLQKEEEEEKKEKRRVQEELKRKEAEAAAAAAAAARERAQREAAAREQQQARRERLREAERRSEEAARKARAEQEQAARARVRTAQIEERQEDLRRRWAGLRESRHAGGARQQQQSEQPRTAGQ
;
A
#
# COMPACT_ATOMS: atom_id res chain seq x y z
N MET A 1 -68.76 66.72 12.04
CA MET A 1 -69.89 66.53 11.12
C MET A 1 -69.36 65.89 9.85
N SER A 2 -69.47 64.56 9.75
CA SER A 2 -68.93 63.80 8.61
C SER A 2 -69.97 63.81 7.50
N ILE A 3 -69.92 64.81 6.62
CA ILE A 3 -70.62 64.76 5.35
C ILE A 3 -69.87 63.70 4.54
N SER A 4 -70.47 62.52 4.38
CA SER A 4 -70.04 61.55 3.38
C SER A 4 -70.10 62.24 2.02
N GLY A 5 -68.99 62.83 1.59
CA GLY A 5 -68.85 63.61 0.36
C GLY A 5 -68.88 62.75 -0.90
N SER A 6 -69.82 61.82 -0.99
CA SER A 6 -70.12 61.17 -2.26
C SER A 6 -70.84 62.19 -3.13
N ILE A 7 -70.20 62.63 -4.20
CA ILE A 7 -70.88 63.32 -5.28
C ILE A 7 -71.99 62.37 -5.77
N PRO A 8 -73.28 62.76 -5.74
CA PRO A 8 -74.36 61.87 -6.17
C PRO A 8 -74.25 61.61 -7.68
N GLU A 9 -74.42 60.35 -8.09
CA GLU A 9 -74.46 59.96 -9.50
C GLU A 9 -75.69 60.58 -10.19
N PRO A 10 -75.60 60.98 -11.47
CA PRO A 10 -76.76 61.41 -12.24
C PRO A 10 -77.85 60.33 -12.28
N ASN A 11 -79.12 60.74 -12.19
CA ASN A 11 -80.25 59.82 -12.08
C ASN A 11 -80.54 59.06 -13.39
N ILE A 12 -80.14 59.61 -14.54
CA ILE A 12 -80.35 58.98 -15.85
C ILE A 12 -79.03 58.36 -16.31
N PRO A 13 -78.97 57.03 -16.57
CA PRO A 13 -77.75 56.38 -17.06
C PRO A 13 -77.34 56.89 -18.45
N ASP A 14 -76.04 56.95 -18.70
CA ASP A 14 -75.50 57.28 -20.03
C ASP A 14 -75.37 55.99 -20.85
N TYR A 15 -76.46 55.56 -21.49
CA TYR A 15 -76.52 54.28 -22.21
C TYR A 15 -75.48 54.15 -23.34
N TYR A 16 -75.12 55.26 -24.00
CA TYR A 16 -74.10 55.23 -25.05
C TYR A 16 -72.70 55.08 -24.43
N ALA A 17 -72.41 55.79 -23.33
CA ALA A 17 -71.14 55.62 -22.61
C ALA A 17 -71.01 54.25 -21.93
N ASP A 18 -72.10 53.71 -21.37
CA ASP A 18 -72.14 52.39 -20.73
C ASP A 18 -71.86 51.26 -21.74
N LEU A 19 -72.35 51.39 -22.98
CA LEU A 19 -71.99 50.47 -24.08
C LEU A 19 -70.65 50.81 -24.74
N GLY A 20 -70.08 51.98 -24.48
CA GLY A 20 -68.84 52.46 -25.10
C GLY A 20 -68.98 52.76 -26.59
N VAL A 21 -70.16 53.21 -27.04
CA VAL A 21 -70.45 53.52 -28.45
C VAL A 21 -70.79 55.00 -28.64
N SER A 22 -70.64 55.48 -29.89
CA SER A 22 -71.02 56.85 -30.23
C SER A 22 -72.53 57.02 -30.26
N GLN A 23 -73.02 58.25 -30.04
CA GLN A 23 -74.44 58.59 -30.21
C GLN A 23 -74.94 58.30 -31.63
N HIS A 24 -74.05 58.38 -32.62
CA HIS A 24 -74.33 58.11 -34.03
C HIS A 24 -74.13 56.64 -34.42
N ALA A 25 -73.93 55.74 -33.44
CA ALA A 25 -73.73 54.33 -33.72
C ALA A 25 -74.95 53.69 -34.39
N SER A 26 -74.69 52.86 -35.38
CA SER A 26 -75.68 52.03 -36.06
C SER A 26 -76.21 50.93 -35.13
N SER A 27 -77.40 50.41 -35.42
CA SER A 27 -77.99 49.30 -34.65
C SER A 27 -77.10 48.04 -34.65
N LYS A 28 -76.27 47.87 -35.69
CA LYS A 28 -75.27 46.81 -35.76
C LYS A 28 -74.15 47.03 -34.73
N GLU A 29 -73.60 48.23 -34.65
CA GLU A 29 -72.54 48.59 -33.70
C GLU A 29 -73.02 48.50 -32.24
N ILE A 30 -74.25 48.94 -31.96
CA ILE A 30 -74.87 48.82 -30.63
C ILE A 30 -75.02 47.34 -30.22
N LYS A 31 -75.44 46.48 -31.15
CA LYS A 31 -75.58 45.03 -30.90
C LYS A 31 -74.23 44.35 -30.71
N ASP A 32 -73.23 44.72 -31.50
CA ASP A 32 -71.89 44.16 -31.40
C ASP A 32 -71.19 44.61 -30.10
N ALA A 33 -71.36 45.87 -29.69
CA ALA A 33 -70.89 46.38 -28.40
C ALA A 33 -71.54 45.69 -27.20
N TRP A 34 -72.86 45.47 -27.24
CA TRP A 34 -73.55 44.70 -26.21
C TRP A 34 -73.04 43.26 -26.13
N ARG A 35 -72.85 42.57 -27.27
CA ARG A 35 -72.29 41.20 -27.29
C ARG A 35 -70.91 41.15 -26.64
N ASN A 36 -70.04 42.09 -27.00
CA ASN A 36 -68.69 42.19 -26.44
C ASN A 36 -68.72 42.50 -24.94
N GLY A 37 -69.57 43.42 -24.50
CA GLY A 37 -69.77 43.74 -23.08
C GLY A 37 -70.34 42.57 -22.29
N ALA A 38 -71.36 41.89 -22.82
CA ALA A 38 -71.99 40.73 -22.18
C ALA A 38 -71.02 39.56 -22.02
N MET A 39 -70.11 39.32 -22.97
CA MET A 39 -69.06 38.29 -22.86
C MET A 39 -67.99 38.62 -21.82
N ARG A 40 -67.73 39.93 -21.59
CA ARG A 40 -66.74 40.44 -20.65
C ARG A 40 -67.25 40.45 -19.21
N TYR A 41 -68.51 40.84 -19.02
CA TYR A 41 -69.14 40.96 -17.70
C TYR A 41 -70.15 39.84 -17.38
N HIS A 42 -70.07 38.70 -18.08
CA HIS A 42 -71.02 37.60 -17.90
C HIS A 42 -71.01 37.05 -16.46
N PRO A 43 -72.17 36.86 -15.80
CA PRO A 43 -72.24 36.39 -14.41
C PRO A 43 -71.69 34.96 -14.19
N ASP A 44 -71.61 34.16 -15.25
CA ASP A 44 -71.03 32.80 -15.21
C ASP A 44 -69.49 32.81 -15.11
N LYS A 45 -68.82 33.91 -15.49
CA LYS A 45 -67.37 34.06 -15.35
C LYS A 45 -66.96 34.61 -13.97
N MET A 46 -67.88 34.66 -13.02
CA MET A 46 -67.65 35.27 -11.70
C MET A 46 -66.96 34.30 -10.74
N ALA A 47 -65.88 34.77 -10.10
CA ALA A 47 -65.37 34.17 -8.88
C ALA A 47 -66.24 34.60 -7.68
N PRO A 48 -66.52 33.74 -6.69
CA PRO A 48 -67.33 34.10 -5.52
C PRO A 48 -66.70 35.30 -4.78
N GLY A 49 -67.48 36.38 -4.62
CA GLY A 49 -67.09 37.58 -3.86
C GLY A 49 -66.91 38.88 -4.66
N LYS A 50 -67.00 38.88 -6.00
CA LYS A 50 -66.89 40.11 -6.81
C LYS A 50 -68.26 40.71 -7.14
N THR A 51 -68.56 41.88 -6.56
CA THR A 51 -69.83 42.60 -6.73
C THR A 51 -69.83 43.63 -7.88
N ILE A 52 -68.67 43.89 -8.47
CA ILE A 52 -68.45 44.97 -9.46
C ILE A 52 -69.03 44.58 -10.82
N ASP A 53 -68.72 43.38 -11.29
CA ASP A 53 -69.12 42.92 -12.62
C ASP A 53 -70.65 42.72 -12.75
N ALA A 54 -71.34 42.42 -11.66
CA ALA A 54 -72.81 42.31 -11.63
C ALA A 54 -73.53 43.67 -11.72
N LYS A 55 -72.90 44.78 -11.32
CA LYS A 55 -73.44 46.13 -11.52
C LYS A 55 -73.23 46.57 -12.97
N GLU A 56 -72.03 46.36 -13.51
CA GLU A 56 -71.69 46.75 -14.87
C GLU A 56 -72.46 45.93 -15.92
N PHE A 57 -72.67 44.63 -15.69
CA PHE A 57 -73.51 43.81 -16.57
C PHE A 57 -74.96 44.30 -16.64
N ARG A 58 -75.51 44.78 -15.50
CA ARG A 58 -76.86 45.35 -15.46
C ARG A 58 -76.95 46.63 -16.28
N LYS A 59 -75.98 47.54 -16.15
CA LYS A 59 -75.91 48.78 -16.93
C LYS A 59 -75.84 48.51 -18.44
N ILE A 60 -74.95 47.62 -18.86
CA ILE A 60 -74.77 47.25 -20.28
C ILE A 60 -76.04 46.61 -20.86
N ARG A 61 -76.72 45.76 -20.09
CA ARG A 61 -77.99 45.16 -20.50
C ARG A 61 -79.09 46.22 -20.64
N GLU A 62 -79.24 47.07 -19.64
CA GLU A 62 -80.24 48.15 -19.61
C GLU A 62 -80.02 49.14 -20.76
N ALA A 63 -78.76 49.51 -21.03
CA ALA A 63 -78.37 50.35 -22.14
C ALA A 63 -78.75 49.73 -23.50
N TYR A 64 -78.48 48.45 -23.70
CA TYR A 64 -78.88 47.76 -24.93
C TYR A 64 -80.40 47.69 -25.10
N ASP A 65 -81.15 47.42 -24.01
CA ASP A 65 -82.62 47.33 -24.05
C ASP A 65 -83.28 48.66 -24.44
N HIS A 66 -82.68 49.80 -24.09
CA HIS A 66 -83.15 51.13 -24.47
C HIS A 66 -82.70 51.57 -25.86
N LEU A 67 -81.46 51.24 -26.25
CA LEU A 67 -80.88 51.70 -27.51
C LEU A 67 -81.26 50.84 -28.72
N ARG A 68 -81.69 49.58 -28.51
CA ARG A 68 -82.16 48.71 -29.60
C ARG A 68 -83.58 49.03 -30.09
N ASP A 69 -84.40 49.64 -29.24
CA ASP A 69 -85.78 50.00 -29.54
C ASP A 69 -85.79 51.43 -30.10
N GLU A 70 -86.14 51.57 -31.38
CA GLU A 70 -86.10 52.84 -32.09
C GLU A 70 -86.96 53.93 -31.43
N THR A 71 -88.09 53.55 -30.80
CA THR A 71 -88.97 54.50 -30.10
C THR A 71 -88.35 54.99 -28.80
N LYS A 72 -87.72 54.08 -28.03
CA LYS A 72 -87.04 54.42 -26.79
C LYS A 72 -85.76 55.21 -27.05
N ARG A 73 -85.00 54.83 -28.08
CA ARG A 73 -83.81 55.53 -28.53
C ARG A 73 -84.13 56.95 -28.97
N ALA A 74 -85.17 57.17 -29.78
CA ALA A 74 -85.55 58.52 -30.22
C ALA A 74 -85.92 59.43 -29.04
N ARG A 75 -86.63 58.92 -28.03
CA ARG A 75 -86.95 59.67 -26.80
C ARG A 75 -85.71 59.96 -25.97
N TYR A 76 -84.79 59.01 -25.86
CA TYR A 76 -83.53 59.18 -25.15
C TYR A 76 -82.61 60.19 -25.85
N ASP A 77 -82.50 60.11 -27.18
CA ASP A 77 -81.68 61.00 -28.01
C ASP A 77 -82.11 62.46 -27.89
N ALA A 78 -83.41 62.73 -27.73
CA ALA A 78 -83.94 64.07 -27.50
C ALA A 78 -83.39 64.72 -26.21
N HIS A 79 -83.09 63.93 -25.18
CA HIS A 79 -82.54 64.40 -23.90
C HIS A 79 -81.04 64.09 -23.73
N TYR A 80 -80.44 63.38 -24.68
CA TYR A 80 -79.06 62.92 -24.58
C TYR A 80 -78.02 64.04 -24.42
N PRO A 81 -78.13 65.21 -25.08
CA PRO A 81 -77.20 66.32 -24.85
C PRO A 81 -77.13 66.76 -23.38
N GLU A 82 -78.28 66.76 -22.69
CA GLU A 82 -78.38 67.12 -21.28
C GLU A 82 -77.78 66.03 -20.38
N ILE A 83 -78.11 64.76 -20.64
CA ILE A 83 -77.57 63.59 -19.92
C ILE A 83 -76.04 63.58 -20.04
N ARG A 84 -75.50 63.74 -21.26
CA ARG A 84 -74.06 63.79 -21.51
C ARG A 84 -73.38 64.94 -20.76
N ALA A 85 -74.02 66.11 -20.70
CA ALA A 85 -73.51 67.26 -19.96
C ALA A 85 -73.46 66.99 -18.45
N GLN A 86 -74.52 66.40 -17.88
CA GLN A 86 -74.59 66.02 -16.46
C GLN A 86 -73.49 65.00 -16.10
N TRP A 87 -73.31 63.96 -16.91
CA TRP A 87 -72.24 62.97 -16.71
C TRP A 87 -70.84 63.53 -16.90
N ALA A 88 -70.64 64.47 -17.84
CA ALA A 88 -69.37 65.15 -18.01
C ALA A 88 -69.02 66.00 -16.76
N GLN A 89 -70.01 66.69 -16.19
CA GLN A 89 -69.85 67.44 -14.95
C GLN A 89 -69.54 66.52 -13.77
N TYR A 90 -70.26 65.40 -13.63
CA TYR A 90 -70.01 64.39 -12.59
C TYR A 90 -68.58 63.85 -12.64
N ARG A 91 -68.11 63.41 -13.82
CA ARG A 91 -66.73 62.92 -14.02
C ARG A 91 -65.69 63.97 -13.69
N LYS A 92 -65.93 65.24 -14.07
CA LYS A 92 -65.04 66.36 -13.73
C LYS A 92 -64.94 66.58 -12.22
N GLN A 93 -66.07 66.51 -11.51
CA GLN A 93 -66.11 66.65 -10.05
C GLN A 93 -65.40 65.48 -9.35
N GLN A 94 -65.63 64.24 -9.81
CA GLN A 94 -64.94 63.05 -9.31
C GLN A 94 -63.42 63.16 -9.51
N ALA A 95 -62.97 63.57 -10.70
CA ALA A 95 -61.56 63.79 -10.97
C ALA A 95 -60.94 64.87 -10.07
N ALA A 96 -61.68 65.95 -9.78
CA ALA A 96 -61.22 66.99 -8.87
C ALA A 96 -61.07 66.50 -7.42
N VAL A 97 -62.03 65.70 -6.93
CA VAL A 97 -61.94 65.07 -5.60
C VAL A 97 -60.75 64.12 -5.53
N GLN A 98 -60.56 63.29 -6.55
CA GLN A 98 -59.41 62.36 -6.63
C GLN A 98 -58.08 63.12 -6.63
N GLN A 99 -57.94 64.15 -7.46
CA GLN A 99 -56.75 65.00 -7.47
C GLN A 99 -56.51 65.67 -6.12
N GLN A 100 -57.56 66.15 -5.45
CA GLN A 100 -57.43 66.74 -4.12
C GLN A 100 -57.00 65.71 -3.07
N GLN A 101 -57.49 64.47 -3.17
CA GLN A 101 -57.06 63.37 -2.30
C GLN A 101 -55.59 63.02 -2.54
N GLU A 102 -55.14 62.95 -3.79
CA GLU A 102 -53.75 62.71 -4.16
C GLU A 102 -52.83 63.84 -3.69
N GLN A 103 -53.25 65.10 -3.84
CA GLN A 103 -52.51 66.25 -3.33
C GLN A 103 -52.41 66.26 -1.80
N ARG A 104 -53.44 65.80 -1.10
CA ARG A 104 -53.42 65.64 0.37
C ARG A 104 -52.62 64.43 0.84
N ALA A 105 -52.57 63.37 0.05
CA ALA A 105 -51.82 62.16 0.32
C ALA A 105 -50.34 62.25 -0.11
N ALA A 106 -49.96 63.30 -0.85
CA ALA A 106 -48.58 63.54 -1.23
C ALA A 106 -47.72 63.74 0.03
N PRO A 107 -46.62 62.99 0.19
CA PRO A 107 -45.75 63.14 1.34
C PRO A 107 -45.12 64.53 1.34
N THR A 108 -45.01 65.11 2.52
CA THR A 108 -44.37 66.40 2.72
C THR A 108 -42.88 66.32 2.38
N GLN A 109 -42.29 67.46 2.02
CA GLN A 109 -40.84 67.57 1.77
C GLN A 109 -40.02 67.04 2.96
N GLU A 110 -40.51 67.23 4.18
CA GLU A 110 -39.86 66.76 5.41
C GLU A 110 -39.93 65.22 5.53
N GLU A 111 -41.08 64.60 5.25
CA GLU A 111 -41.22 63.14 5.25
C GLU A 111 -40.37 62.48 4.16
N ILE A 112 -40.27 63.10 2.97
CA ILE A 112 -39.37 62.62 1.90
C ILE A 112 -37.92 62.67 2.36
N ARG A 113 -37.51 63.78 3.01
CA ARG A 113 -36.16 63.91 3.57
C ARG A 113 -35.89 62.86 4.65
N GLN A 114 -36.82 62.67 5.59
CA GLN A 114 -36.69 61.67 6.66
C GLN A 114 -36.59 60.25 6.10
N ARG A 115 -37.37 59.90 5.08
CA ARG A 115 -37.26 58.60 4.39
C ARG A 115 -35.88 58.42 3.77
N ARG A 116 -35.38 59.43 3.07
CA ARG A 116 -34.05 59.38 2.45
C ARG A 116 -32.94 59.25 3.49
N ASP A 117 -33.04 59.99 4.60
CA ASP A 117 -32.06 59.94 5.67
C ASP A 117 -32.09 58.57 6.40
N ALA A 118 -33.28 58.01 6.63
CA ALA A 118 -33.44 56.66 7.17
C ALA A 118 -32.93 55.56 6.21
N GLU A 119 -33.15 55.70 4.90
CA GLU A 119 -32.57 54.80 3.90
C GLU A 119 -31.05 54.89 3.86
N ARG A 120 -30.49 56.10 3.96
CA ARG A 120 -29.05 56.33 4.04
C ARG A 120 -28.46 55.68 5.29
N GLU A 121 -29.10 55.82 6.44
CA GLU A 121 -28.67 55.19 7.69
C GLU A 121 -28.71 53.65 7.59
N LYS A 122 -29.79 53.08 7.06
CA LYS A 122 -29.88 51.63 6.78
C LYS A 122 -28.79 51.15 5.84
N ALA A 123 -28.47 51.93 4.79
CA ALA A 123 -27.40 51.61 3.85
C ALA A 123 -26.01 51.67 4.52
N GLU A 124 -25.77 52.67 5.37
CA GLU A 124 -24.53 52.78 6.14
C GLU A 124 -24.37 51.63 7.13
N GLU A 125 -25.43 51.25 7.83
CA GLU A 125 -25.43 50.11 8.75
C GLU A 125 -25.17 48.79 8.00
N ALA A 126 -25.84 48.57 6.86
CA ALA A 126 -25.60 47.42 6.01
C ALA A 126 -24.14 47.35 5.51
N ALA A 127 -23.57 48.50 5.14
CA ALA A 127 -22.17 48.60 4.74
C ALA A 127 -21.21 48.27 5.90
N ARG A 128 -21.50 48.73 7.13
CA ARG A 128 -20.72 48.39 8.34
C ARG A 128 -20.76 46.89 8.61
N ARG A 129 -21.95 46.28 8.63
CA ARG A 129 -22.13 44.83 8.83
C ARG A 129 -21.42 44.01 7.75
N ARG A 130 -21.43 44.47 6.50
CA ARG A 130 -20.70 43.83 5.41
C ARG A 130 -19.19 43.86 5.66
N LYS A 131 -18.62 45.01 6.02
CA LYS A 131 -17.19 45.14 6.34
C LYS A 131 -16.79 44.25 7.52
N GLU A 132 -17.60 44.20 8.58
CA GLU A 132 -17.34 43.34 9.73
C GLU A 132 -17.38 41.85 9.33
N ARG A 133 -18.34 41.43 8.48
CA ARG A 133 -18.38 40.08 7.95
C ARG A 133 -17.14 39.76 7.11
N GLU A 134 -16.74 40.66 6.22
CA GLU A 134 -15.53 40.49 5.40
C GLU A 134 -14.26 40.42 6.27
N GLU A 135 -14.16 41.19 7.35
CA GLU A 135 -13.04 41.13 8.28
C GLU A 135 -13.02 39.81 9.07
N ARG A 136 -14.17 39.36 9.58
CA ARG A 136 -14.29 38.05 10.24
C ARG A 136 -13.92 36.91 9.29
N GLU A 137 -14.32 37.00 8.03
CA GLU A 137 -13.98 36.02 7.00
C GLU A 137 -12.47 36.01 6.72
N ARG A 138 -11.83 37.18 6.60
CA ARG A 138 -10.36 37.29 6.49
C ARG A 138 -9.64 36.70 7.70
N GLN A 139 -10.09 37.01 8.91
CA GLN A 139 -9.50 36.46 10.14
C GLN A 139 -9.69 34.94 10.22
N ALA A 140 -10.85 34.42 9.82
CA ALA A 140 -11.10 32.98 9.75
C ALA A 140 -10.21 32.30 8.71
N GLU A 141 -10.02 32.92 7.54
CA GLU A 141 -9.12 32.42 6.50
C GLU A 141 -7.66 32.43 6.97
N GLU A 142 -7.21 33.49 7.65
CA GLU A 142 -5.87 33.57 8.22
C GLU A 142 -5.64 32.48 9.28
N ARG A 143 -6.60 32.29 10.21
CA ARG A 143 -6.54 31.20 11.20
C ARG A 143 -6.53 29.83 10.53
N SER A 144 -7.31 29.64 9.47
CA SER A 144 -7.33 28.40 8.70
C SER A 144 -5.99 28.14 8.00
N ARG A 145 -5.39 29.18 7.39
CA ARG A 145 -4.05 29.12 6.78
C ARG A 145 -2.97 28.81 7.82
N GLU A 146 -3.02 29.44 8.99
CA GLU A 146 -2.06 29.18 10.07
C GLU A 146 -2.22 27.76 10.63
N ALA A 147 -3.45 27.30 10.84
CA ALA A 147 -3.74 25.93 11.25
C ALA A 147 -3.24 24.91 10.21
N ALA A 148 -3.45 25.18 8.92
CA ALA A 148 -2.92 24.34 7.84
C ALA A 148 -1.38 24.32 7.82
N ARG A 149 -0.72 25.46 8.09
CA ARG A 149 0.75 25.51 8.22
C ARG A 149 1.24 24.65 9.38
N LYS A 150 0.63 24.79 10.56
CA LYS A 150 0.98 24.00 11.76
C LYS A 150 0.75 22.50 11.53
N ALA A 151 -0.36 22.13 10.89
CA ALA A 151 -0.64 20.74 10.55
C ALA A 151 0.41 20.15 9.60
N ARG A 152 0.88 20.93 8.61
CA ARG A 152 1.98 20.50 7.72
C ARG A 152 3.30 20.34 8.48
N GLU A 153 3.66 21.30 9.32
CA GLU A 153 4.87 21.22 10.16
C GLU A 153 4.83 19.98 11.07
N GLU A 154 3.66 19.64 11.64
CA GLU A 154 3.47 18.45 12.45
C GLU A 154 3.59 17.16 11.62
N GLN A 155 2.99 17.13 10.41
CA GLN A 155 3.14 16.02 9.48
C GLN A 155 4.60 15.81 9.06
N GLU A 156 5.34 16.87 8.79
CA GLU A 156 6.77 16.82 8.46
C GLU A 156 7.58 16.29 9.64
N ARG A 157 7.32 16.76 10.87
CA ARG A 157 7.97 16.24 12.08
C ARG A 157 7.68 14.75 12.27
N ALA A 158 6.43 14.34 12.13
CA ALA A 158 6.03 12.94 12.21
C ALA A 158 6.70 12.09 11.12
N ALA A 159 6.84 12.61 9.89
CA ALA A 159 7.54 11.94 8.81
C ALA A 159 9.04 11.78 9.11
N TRP A 160 9.69 12.83 9.62
CA TRP A 160 11.08 12.78 10.07
C TRP A 160 11.30 11.77 11.20
N GLU A 161 10.41 11.70 12.18
CA GLU A 161 10.49 10.71 13.26
C GLU A 161 10.34 9.28 12.75
N ARG A 162 9.42 9.04 11.80
CA ARG A 162 9.27 7.74 11.14
C ARG A 162 10.54 7.36 10.39
N LEU A 163 11.09 8.28 9.60
CA LEU A 163 12.34 8.05 8.87
C LEU A 163 13.50 7.75 9.82
N ARG A 164 13.60 8.49 10.93
CA ARG A 164 14.61 8.26 11.97
C ARG A 164 14.46 6.88 12.62
N LYS A 165 13.24 6.41 12.85
CA LYS A 165 12.99 5.05 13.37
C LYS A 165 13.40 3.98 12.36
N LEU A 166 13.01 4.13 11.10
CA LEU A 166 13.41 3.21 10.03
C LEU A 166 14.94 3.13 9.89
N GLN A 167 15.64 4.27 9.95
CA GLN A 167 17.11 4.28 9.93
C GLN A 167 17.72 3.53 11.13
N LYS A 168 17.14 3.68 12.32
CA LYS A 168 17.60 2.92 13.50
C LYS A 168 17.38 1.42 13.31
N GLU A 169 16.22 1.03 12.80
CA GLU A 169 15.90 -0.38 12.50
C GLU A 169 16.85 -0.94 11.44
N GLU A 170 17.12 -0.23 10.35
CA GLU A 170 18.10 -0.62 9.33
C GLU A 170 19.51 -0.75 9.91
N GLU A 171 19.94 0.17 10.79
CA GLU A 171 21.25 0.08 11.44
C GLU A 171 21.34 -1.09 12.42
N GLU A 172 20.28 -1.38 13.18
CA GLU A 172 20.22 -2.58 14.03
C GLU A 172 20.21 -3.86 13.18
N GLU A 173 19.46 -3.91 12.08
CA GLU A 173 19.47 -5.03 11.14
C GLU A 173 20.87 -5.24 10.52
N LYS A 174 21.57 -4.15 10.16
CA LYS A 174 22.97 -4.22 9.70
C LYS A 174 23.89 -4.75 10.78
N LYS A 175 23.74 -4.30 12.03
CA LYS A 175 24.54 -4.81 13.16
C LYS A 175 24.26 -6.29 13.40
N GLU A 176 23.01 -6.71 13.34
CA GLU A 176 22.61 -8.11 13.49
C GLU A 176 23.18 -8.97 12.36
N LYS A 177 23.05 -8.53 11.10
CA LYS A 177 23.68 -9.19 9.95
C LYS A 177 25.19 -9.32 10.11
N ARG A 178 25.87 -8.27 10.60
CA ARG A 178 27.31 -8.32 10.91
C ARG A 178 27.62 -9.34 12.00
N ARG A 179 26.86 -9.35 13.10
CA ARG A 179 27.02 -10.32 14.20
C ARG A 179 26.85 -11.76 13.71
N VAL A 180 25.80 -12.02 12.95
CA VAL A 180 25.55 -13.35 12.35
C VAL A 180 26.70 -13.74 11.42
N GLN A 181 27.18 -12.81 10.59
CA GLN A 181 28.31 -13.06 9.70
C GLN A 181 29.60 -13.35 10.46
N GLU A 182 29.89 -12.62 11.53
CA GLU A 182 31.04 -12.87 12.39
C GLU A 182 30.94 -14.22 13.11
N GLU A 183 29.75 -14.58 13.60
CA GLU A 183 29.51 -15.89 14.21
C GLU A 183 29.69 -17.04 13.21
N LEU A 184 29.18 -16.88 11.97
CA LEU A 184 29.40 -17.84 10.90
C LEU A 184 30.89 -17.99 10.58
N LYS A 185 31.61 -16.87 10.39
CA LYS A 185 33.06 -16.90 10.17
C LYS A 185 33.81 -17.58 11.32
N ARG A 186 33.38 -17.35 12.57
CA ARG A 186 33.96 -18.00 13.74
C ARG A 186 33.72 -19.51 13.72
N LYS A 187 32.49 -19.95 13.43
CA LYS A 187 32.16 -21.39 13.31
C LYS A 187 32.91 -22.05 12.15
N GLU A 188 33.05 -21.36 11.02
CA GLU A 188 33.85 -21.84 9.88
C GLU A 188 35.34 -21.96 10.26
N ALA A 189 35.89 -20.97 10.96
CA ALA A 189 37.27 -21.01 11.44
C ALA A 189 37.49 -22.13 12.47
N GLU A 190 36.56 -22.35 13.38
CA GLU A 190 36.58 -23.43 14.36
C GLU A 190 36.50 -24.80 13.68
N ALA A 191 35.59 -24.97 12.70
CA ALA A 191 35.48 -26.18 11.90
C ALA A 191 36.77 -26.44 11.09
N ALA A 192 37.36 -25.40 10.50
CA ALA A 192 38.63 -25.50 9.78
C ALA A 192 39.79 -25.88 10.72
N ALA A 193 39.83 -25.31 11.93
CA ALA A 193 40.82 -25.64 12.95
C ALA A 193 40.67 -27.10 13.44
N ALA A 194 39.44 -27.55 13.67
CA ALA A 194 39.14 -28.94 14.03
C ALA A 194 39.53 -29.90 12.90
N ALA A 195 39.24 -29.56 11.65
CA ALA A 195 39.67 -30.34 10.49
C ALA A 195 41.20 -30.39 10.37
N ALA A 196 41.90 -29.27 10.58
CA ALA A 196 43.35 -29.22 10.58
C ALA A 196 43.96 -30.04 11.74
N ALA A 197 43.36 -30.00 12.93
CA ALA A 197 43.79 -30.82 14.06
C ALA A 197 43.61 -32.32 13.77
N ALA A 198 42.45 -32.71 13.24
CA ALA A 198 42.19 -34.09 12.81
C ALA A 198 43.17 -34.54 11.71
N ALA A 199 43.52 -33.67 10.77
CA ALA A 199 44.52 -33.96 9.74
C ALA A 199 45.93 -34.14 10.33
N ARG A 200 46.34 -33.30 11.30
CA ARG A 200 47.60 -33.46 12.03
C ARG A 200 47.63 -34.77 12.80
N GLU A 201 46.55 -35.13 13.46
CA GLU A 201 46.46 -36.40 14.19
C GLU A 201 46.54 -37.61 13.24
N ARG A 202 45.84 -37.57 12.10
CA ARG A 202 45.97 -38.59 11.05
C ARG A 202 47.41 -38.71 10.55
N ALA A 203 48.06 -37.59 10.27
CA ALA A 203 49.46 -37.57 9.83
C ALA A 203 50.40 -38.12 10.90
N GLN A 204 50.18 -37.81 12.18
CA GLN A 204 50.94 -38.38 13.31
C GLN A 204 50.73 -39.89 13.42
N ARG A 205 49.49 -40.37 13.28
CA ARG A 205 49.17 -41.81 13.28
C ARG A 205 49.83 -42.52 12.10
N GLU A 206 49.80 -41.93 10.91
CA GLU A 206 50.49 -42.47 9.73
C GLU A 206 52.01 -42.47 9.90
N ALA A 207 52.60 -41.41 10.46
CA ALA A 207 54.02 -41.34 10.75
C ALA A 207 54.42 -42.41 11.77
N ALA A 208 53.67 -42.56 12.86
CA ALA A 208 53.89 -43.61 13.86
C ALA A 208 53.73 -45.01 13.25
N ALA A 209 52.75 -45.22 12.36
CA ALA A 209 52.59 -46.48 11.64
C ALA A 209 53.78 -46.77 10.71
N ARG A 210 54.31 -45.76 10.02
CA ARG A 210 55.52 -45.88 9.18
C ARG A 210 56.74 -46.22 10.03
N GLU A 211 56.91 -45.57 11.19
CA GLU A 211 57.98 -45.85 12.14
C GLU A 211 57.89 -47.28 12.70
N GLN A 212 56.70 -47.73 13.09
CA GLN A 212 56.47 -49.11 13.51
C GLN A 212 56.77 -50.11 12.40
N GLN A 213 56.39 -49.81 11.15
CA GLN A 213 56.73 -50.64 9.99
C GLN A 213 58.24 -50.67 9.76
N GLN A 214 58.94 -49.54 9.86
CA GLN A 214 60.40 -49.47 9.74
C GLN A 214 61.08 -50.29 10.84
N ALA A 215 60.70 -50.09 12.11
CA ALA A 215 61.22 -50.85 13.24
C ALA A 215 60.96 -52.36 13.09
N ARG A 216 59.78 -52.76 12.59
CA ARG A 216 59.49 -54.17 12.29
C ARG A 216 60.42 -54.71 11.20
N ARG A 217 60.65 -53.95 10.12
CA ARG A 217 61.57 -54.33 9.04
C ARG A 217 63.01 -54.44 9.54
N GLU A 218 63.44 -53.54 10.41
CA GLU A 218 64.78 -53.57 11.02
C GLU A 218 64.94 -54.77 11.96
N ARG A 219 63.96 -55.06 12.82
CA ARG A 219 63.96 -56.27 13.65
C ARG A 219 64.02 -57.55 12.81
N LEU A 220 63.29 -57.60 11.70
CA LEU A 220 63.35 -58.72 10.76
C LEU A 220 64.76 -58.84 10.15
N ARG A 221 65.34 -57.73 9.68
CA ARG A 221 66.73 -57.71 9.14
C ARG A 221 67.77 -58.11 10.19
N GLU A 222 67.61 -57.68 11.44
CA GLU A 222 68.52 -58.03 12.53
C GLU A 222 68.37 -59.52 12.90
N ALA A 223 67.14 -60.04 12.94
CA ALA A 223 66.88 -61.45 13.13
C ALA A 223 67.48 -62.30 11.99
N GLU A 224 67.33 -61.86 10.73
CA GLU A 224 67.97 -62.47 9.57
C GLU A 224 69.50 -62.48 9.73
N ARG A 225 70.13 -61.33 10.03
CA ARG A 225 71.57 -61.23 10.29
C ARG A 225 72.03 -62.17 11.40
N ARG A 226 71.32 -62.21 12.54
CA ARG A 226 71.63 -63.12 13.65
C ARG A 226 71.49 -64.59 13.23
N SER A 227 70.48 -64.92 12.44
CA SER A 227 70.30 -66.27 11.91
C SER A 227 71.40 -66.66 10.93
N GLU A 228 71.84 -65.73 10.07
CA GLU A 228 72.97 -65.92 9.15
C GLU A 228 74.29 -66.07 9.89
N GLU A 229 74.55 -65.24 10.91
CA GLU A 229 75.72 -65.34 11.77
C GLU A 229 75.74 -66.65 12.57
N ALA A 230 74.60 -67.05 13.14
CA ALA A 230 74.46 -68.34 13.82
C ALA A 230 74.69 -69.50 12.83
N ALA A 231 74.17 -69.43 11.61
CA ALA A 231 74.41 -70.42 10.57
C ALA A 231 75.90 -70.45 10.15
N ARG A 232 76.56 -69.30 10.02
CA ARG A 232 78.00 -69.21 9.75
C ARG A 232 78.82 -69.83 10.88
N LYS A 233 78.48 -69.52 12.14
CA LYS A 233 79.14 -70.08 13.32
C LYS A 233 78.94 -71.60 13.39
N ALA A 234 77.72 -72.09 13.19
CA ALA A 234 77.42 -73.52 13.15
C ALA A 234 78.19 -74.23 12.03
N ARG A 235 78.30 -73.61 10.84
CA ARG A 235 79.14 -74.14 9.74
C ARG A 235 80.62 -74.18 10.12
N ALA A 236 81.14 -73.12 10.74
CA ALA A 236 82.53 -73.06 11.19
C ALA A 236 82.82 -74.10 12.30
N GLU A 237 81.89 -74.29 13.25
CA GLU A 237 81.97 -75.34 14.28
C GLU A 237 81.90 -76.74 13.66
N GLN A 238 81.01 -76.98 12.69
CA GLN A 238 80.98 -78.24 11.93
C GLN A 238 82.29 -78.48 11.19
N GLU A 239 82.86 -77.46 10.57
CA GLU A 239 84.15 -77.55 9.88
C GLU A 239 85.29 -77.84 10.86
N GLN A 240 85.32 -77.17 12.02
CA GLN A 240 86.29 -77.46 13.08
C GLN A 240 86.12 -78.87 13.64
N ALA A 241 84.89 -79.32 13.87
CA ALA A 241 84.61 -80.68 14.31
C ALA A 241 85.02 -81.71 13.25
N ALA A 242 84.79 -81.42 11.95
CA ALA A 242 85.25 -82.24 10.85
C ALA A 242 86.79 -82.31 10.81
N ARG A 243 87.48 -81.16 10.93
CA ARG A 243 88.95 -81.11 11.02
C ARG A 243 89.46 -81.87 12.24
N ALA A 244 88.79 -81.77 13.38
CA ALA A 244 89.14 -82.51 14.60
C ALA A 244 88.98 -84.02 14.39
N ARG A 245 87.89 -84.47 13.74
CA ARG A 245 87.67 -85.89 13.36
C ARG A 245 88.77 -86.40 12.42
N VAL A 246 89.15 -85.61 11.41
CA VAL A 246 90.25 -85.95 10.52
C VAL A 246 91.56 -86.05 11.31
N ARG A 247 91.83 -85.10 12.22
CA ARG A 247 93.01 -85.12 13.08
C ARG A 247 93.04 -86.32 14.01
N THR A 248 91.91 -86.68 14.63
CA THR A 248 91.83 -87.87 15.47
C THR A 248 92.02 -89.14 14.66
N ALA A 249 91.43 -89.23 13.47
CA ALA A 249 91.66 -90.34 12.55
C ALA A 249 93.16 -90.46 12.15
N GLN A 250 93.83 -89.34 11.88
CA GLN A 250 95.28 -89.33 11.64
C GLN A 250 96.11 -89.73 12.86
N ILE A 251 95.69 -89.34 14.07
CA ILE A 251 96.35 -89.76 15.32
C ILE A 251 96.16 -91.27 15.52
N GLU A 252 94.96 -91.80 15.28
CA GLU A 252 94.67 -93.23 15.36
C GLU A 252 95.46 -94.02 14.31
N GLU A 253 95.49 -93.57 13.06
CA GLU A 253 96.33 -94.15 12.00
C GLU A 253 97.80 -94.14 12.40
N ARG A 254 98.30 -93.04 12.96
CA ARG A 254 99.68 -92.94 13.44
C ARG A 254 99.95 -93.83 14.65
N GLN A 255 98.97 -94.02 15.53
CA GLN A 255 99.04 -94.98 16.63
C GLN A 255 98.97 -96.42 16.13
N GLU A 256 98.18 -96.72 15.11
CA GLU A 256 98.14 -98.02 14.44
C GLU A 256 99.45 -98.31 13.73
N ASP A 257 100.04 -97.34 13.05
CA ASP A 257 101.39 -97.45 12.47
C ASP A 257 102.44 -97.68 13.55
N LEU A 258 102.35 -96.98 14.68
CA LEU A 258 103.21 -97.24 15.83
C LEU A 258 102.96 -98.65 16.39
N ARG A 259 101.71 -99.11 16.53
CA ARG A 259 101.38 -100.49 16.95
C ARG A 259 101.92 -101.52 15.96
N ARG A 260 101.82 -101.27 14.64
CA ARG A 260 102.38 -102.10 13.57
C ARG A 260 103.91 -102.13 13.63
N ARG A 261 104.57 -101.00 13.87
CA ARG A 261 106.02 -100.91 14.07
C ARG A 261 106.47 -101.61 15.35
N TRP A 262 105.72 -101.47 16.45
CA TRP A 262 105.96 -102.19 17.70
C TRP A 262 105.68 -103.70 17.57
N ALA A 263 104.70 -104.11 16.76
CA ALA A 263 104.45 -105.51 16.41
C ALA A 263 105.60 -106.06 15.55
N GLY A 264 106.07 -105.31 14.55
CA GLY A 264 107.25 -105.63 13.75
C GLY A 264 108.54 -105.70 14.58
N LEU A 265 108.71 -104.84 15.58
CA LEU A 265 109.82 -104.94 16.55
C LEU A 265 109.68 -106.16 17.48
N ARG A 266 108.45 -106.61 17.77
CA ARG A 266 108.18 -107.83 18.54
C ARG A 266 108.48 -109.08 17.70
N GLU A 267 108.14 -109.08 16.41
CA GLU A 267 108.52 -110.11 15.43
C GLU A 267 110.04 -110.12 15.17
N SER A 268 110.69 -108.95 15.18
CA SER A 268 112.15 -108.84 15.07
C SER A 268 112.90 -109.37 16.30
N ARG A 269 112.21 -109.56 17.44
CA ARG A 269 112.76 -110.24 18.63
C ARG A 269 112.48 -111.74 18.68
N HIS A 270 111.52 -112.23 17.89
CA HIS A 270 111.21 -113.66 17.75
C HIS A 270 111.82 -114.32 16.51
N ALA A 271 112.28 -113.55 15.52
CA ALA A 271 112.98 -114.04 14.33
C ALA A 271 114.51 -114.21 14.50
N GLY A 272 114.97 -114.50 15.72
CA GLY A 272 116.39 -114.73 16.06
C GLY A 272 116.69 -116.04 16.79
N GLY A 273 115.70 -116.91 17.02
CA GLY A 273 115.90 -118.12 17.83
C GLY A 273 115.00 -119.27 17.43
N ALA A 274 115.56 -120.19 16.63
CA ALA A 274 115.14 -121.57 16.38
C ALA A 274 113.69 -121.76 15.87
N ARG A 275 113.44 -121.71 14.56
CA ARG A 275 113.72 -122.71 13.47
C ARG A 275 112.96 -124.02 13.70
N GLN A 276 112.36 -124.56 12.61
CA GLN A 276 111.64 -125.87 12.59
C GLN A 276 110.20 -125.71 13.11
N GLN A 277 109.11 -126.15 12.47
CA GLN A 277 108.82 -127.15 11.42
C GLN A 277 107.37 -126.82 10.93
N GLN A 278 107.08 -126.32 9.73
CA GLN A 278 107.13 -126.83 8.35
C GLN A 278 106.10 -127.91 7.93
N GLN A 279 105.26 -127.46 6.99
CA GLN A 279 104.80 -128.08 5.75
C GLN A 279 103.49 -128.89 5.73
N SER A 280 102.59 -128.34 4.87
CA SER A 280 101.63 -128.97 3.95
C SER A 280 100.51 -129.85 4.53
N GLU A 281 99.25 -129.52 4.21
CA GLU A 281 98.49 -130.19 3.13
C GLU A 281 97.07 -129.59 2.94
N GLN A 282 96.51 -129.88 1.77
CA GLN A 282 95.18 -129.53 1.20
C GLN A 282 94.01 -130.01 2.10
N PRO A 283 92.70 -129.62 1.95
CA PRO A 283 91.89 -129.71 0.72
C PRO A 283 90.73 -128.68 0.52
N ARG A 284 90.08 -128.80 -0.65
CA ARG A 284 88.84 -128.15 -1.14
C ARG A 284 88.99 -126.70 -1.61
N THR A 285 89.56 -126.49 -2.80
CA THR A 285 88.89 -126.45 -4.12
C THR A 285 87.92 -125.28 -4.31
N ALA A 286 88.45 -124.18 -4.87
CA ALA A 286 88.03 -123.56 -6.14
C ALA A 286 88.52 -122.10 -6.09
N GLY A 287 89.40 -121.62 -6.97
CA GLY A 287 89.72 -122.11 -8.29
C GLY A 287 89.48 -120.96 -9.27
N GLN A 288 90.54 -120.64 -10.01
CA GLN A 288 90.62 -119.79 -11.21
C GLN A 288 90.87 -118.29 -10.97
#